data_AF-A0A103XHZ6-F1
#
_entry.id   AF-A0A103XHZ6-F1
#
_cell.length_a   1.000
_cell.length_b   1.000
_cell.length_c   1.000
_cell.angle_alpha   90.00
_cell.angle_beta   90.00
_cell.angle_gamma   90.00
#
_symmetry.space_group_name_H-M   'P 1'
#
loop_
_entity.id
_entity.type
_entity.pdbx_description
1 polymer ?
#
loop_
_entity_poly.entity_id
_entity_poly.type
_entity_poly.pdbx_seq_one_letter_code
_entity_poly.pdbx_strand_id
1 'polypeptide(L)'
;MTFDNVEVHCQSKDTNLGVHVLNSTNLRYGWSFCENIMMSTLFFCHFNRQMVEQTFDVFNITMASACNHGFSDTNTCNWAVKQDGFYFFDHQQSMWLKQYDWNQK
;
A
#
# COMPACT_ATOMS: atom_id res chain seq x y z
N MET A 1 -7.95 22.97 -4.46
CA MET A 1 -7.05 21.92 -3.94
C MET A 1 -6.66 21.05 -5.12
N THR A 2 -5.45 21.20 -5.65
CA THR A 2 -4.94 20.31 -6.69
C THR A 2 -4.61 18.98 -6.05
N PHE A 3 -5.10 17.88 -6.63
CA PHE A 3 -4.58 16.56 -6.30
C PHE A 3 -3.20 16.47 -6.92
N ASP A 4 -2.16 16.49 -6.09
CA ASP A 4 -0.81 16.26 -6.57
C ASP A 4 -0.69 14.81 -7.03
N ASN A 5 -0.06 14.60 -8.19
CA ASN A 5 0.23 13.27 -8.70
C ASN A 5 1.17 12.54 -7.73
N VAL A 6 0.78 11.33 -7.33
CA VAL A 6 1.65 10.42 -6.60
C VAL A 6 2.01 9.27 -7.53
N GLU A 7 3.29 9.14 -7.85
CA GLU A 7 3.81 7.95 -8.48
C GLU A 7 3.97 6.85 -7.44
N VAL A 8 3.49 5.66 -7.77
CA VAL A 8 3.52 4.47 -6.91
C VAL A 8 4.17 3.36 -7.71
N HIS A 9 5.34 2.92 -7.26
CA HIS A 9 6.03 1.78 -7.85
C HIS A 9 6.08 0.64 -6.83
N CYS A 10 5.31 -0.41 -7.09
CA CYS A 10 5.25 -1.58 -6.21
C CYS A 10 5.94 -2.78 -6.84
N GLN A 11 6.61 -3.58 -6.00
CA GLN A 11 7.25 -4.81 -6.42
C GLN A 11 7.40 -5.79 -5.24
N SER A 12 7.55 -7.06 -5.58
CA SER A 12 8.09 -8.10 -4.71
C SER A 12 9.48 -8.51 -5.22
N LYS A 13 10.10 -9.50 -4.58
CA LYS A 13 11.37 -10.07 -5.03
C LYS A 13 11.30 -10.56 -6.49
N ASP A 14 10.21 -11.24 -6.84
CA ASP A 14 10.09 -11.96 -8.12
C ASP A 14 9.07 -11.31 -9.06
N THR A 15 8.35 -10.28 -8.63
CA THR A 15 7.26 -9.65 -9.40
C THR A 15 7.37 -8.13 -9.35
N ASN A 16 7.63 -7.51 -10.50
CA ASN A 16 7.52 -6.07 -10.66
C ASN A 16 6.10 -5.72 -11.13
N LEU A 17 5.36 -4.93 -10.35
CA LEU A 17 3.99 -4.51 -10.68
C LEU A 17 3.95 -3.21 -11.49
N GLY A 18 5.11 -2.59 -11.69
CA GLY A 18 5.28 -1.37 -12.47
C GLY A 18 4.92 -0.08 -11.71
N VAL A 19 5.02 1.03 -12.44
CA VAL A 19 4.71 2.38 -11.95
C VAL A 19 3.27 2.74 -12.29
N HIS A 20 2.54 3.23 -11.29
CA HIS A 20 1.18 3.72 -11.40
C HIS A 20 1.10 5.15 -10.88
N VAL A 21 0.19 5.96 -11.41
CA VAL A 21 0.00 7.35 -10.95
C VAL A 21 -1.38 7.49 -10.32
N LEU A 22 -1.40 7.88 -9.05
CA LEU A 22 -2.60 8.30 -8.34
C LEU A 22 -2.81 9.80 -8.56
N ASN A 23 -3.98 10.19 -9.05
CA ASN A 23 -4.35 11.57 -9.35
C ASN A 23 -5.88 11.76 -9.31
N SER A 24 -6.37 12.95 -9.69
CA SER A 24 -7.80 13.28 -9.64
C SER A 24 -8.69 12.40 -10.52
N THR A 25 -8.15 11.77 -11.57
CA THR A 25 -8.90 10.89 -12.48
C THR A 25 -8.64 9.40 -12.23
N ASN A 26 -7.59 9.06 -11.49
CA ASN A 26 -7.23 7.70 -11.09
C ASN A 26 -6.86 7.65 -9.61
N LEU A 27 -7.84 7.37 -8.75
CA LEU A 27 -7.70 7.45 -7.30
C LEU A 27 -7.26 6.13 -6.64
N ARG A 28 -7.25 5.02 -7.36
CA ARG A 28 -7.02 3.69 -6.79
C ARG A 28 -6.09 2.87 -7.66
N TYR A 29 -5.18 2.18 -7.00
CA TYR A 29 -4.32 1.17 -7.59
C TYR A 29 -4.34 -0.06 -6.69
N GLY A 30 -4.46 -1.24 -7.29
CA GLY A 30 -4.53 -2.49 -6.54
C GLY A 30 -4.27 -3.69 -7.45
N TRP A 31 -3.87 -4.80 -6.83
CA TRP A 31 -3.62 -6.08 -7.47
C TRP A 31 -3.99 -7.21 -6.51
N SER A 32 -4.07 -8.43 -7.04
CA SER A 32 -4.32 -9.64 -6.27
C SER A 32 -3.16 -10.61 -6.44
N PHE A 33 -2.89 -11.41 -5.43
CA PHE A 33 -1.85 -12.43 -5.43
C PHE A 33 -2.26 -13.59 -4.53
N CYS A 34 -1.63 -14.74 -4.74
CA CYS A 34 -1.69 -15.87 -3.80
C CYS A 34 -0.43 -15.85 -2.96
N GLU A 35 -0.56 -15.98 -1.63
CA GLU A 35 0.60 -16.18 -0.78
C GLU A 35 1.32 -17.48 -1.16
N ASN A 36 2.65 -17.42 -1.19
CA ASN A 36 3.44 -18.63 -1.38
C ASN A 36 3.34 -19.57 -0.16
N ILE A 37 3.55 -20.87 -0.38
CA ILE A 37 3.39 -21.90 0.66
C ILE A 37 4.35 -21.67 1.85
N MET A 38 5.47 -20.99 1.64
CA MET A 38 6.45 -20.66 2.68
C MET A 38 6.12 -19.36 3.45
N MET A 39 4.98 -18.72 3.17
CA MET A 39 4.53 -17.46 3.77
C MET A 39 5.61 -16.34 3.74
N SER A 40 6.44 -16.32 2.69
CA SER A 40 7.51 -15.34 2.49
C SER A 40 7.14 -14.25 1.48
N THR A 41 5.85 -14.14 1.17
CA THR A 41 5.36 -13.13 0.21
C THR A 41 5.49 -11.75 0.82
N LEU A 42 6.17 -10.86 0.10
CA LEU A 42 6.39 -9.48 0.51
C LEU A 42 6.23 -8.58 -0.70
N PHE A 43 5.46 -7.50 -0.52
CA PHE A 43 5.39 -6.40 -1.48
C PHE A 43 5.79 -5.11 -0.77
N PHE A 44 6.68 -4.36 -1.39
CA PHE A 44 7.01 -3.01 -0.98
C PHE A 44 6.70 -2.05 -2.11
N CYS A 45 6.41 -0.80 -1.74
CA CYS A 45 6.15 0.24 -2.71
C CYS A 45 6.99 1.46 -2.40
N HIS A 46 7.54 2.07 -3.45
CA HIS A 46 8.06 3.42 -3.43
C HIS A 46 6.95 4.38 -3.85
N PHE A 47 6.74 5.40 -3.03
CA PHE A 47 5.80 6.48 -3.28
C PHE A 47 6.58 7.75 -3.50
N ASN A 48 6.30 8.43 -4.60
CA ASN A 48 7.01 9.63 -5.00
C ASN A 48 6.01 10.76 -5.29
N ARG A 49 6.19 11.91 -4.62
CA ARG A 49 5.38 13.10 -4.83
C ARG A 49 6.21 14.36 -4.70
N GLN A 50 6.43 15.07 -5.81
CA GLN A 50 7.15 16.34 -5.85
C GLN A 50 8.51 16.29 -5.11
N MET A 51 8.59 16.91 -3.92
CA MET A 51 9.81 17.00 -3.08
C MET A 51 9.86 15.96 -1.95
N VAL A 52 8.86 15.08 -1.86
CA VAL A 52 8.80 14.04 -0.84
C VAL A 52 8.71 12.65 -1.45
N GLU A 53 9.19 11.67 -0.70
CA GLU A 53 9.08 10.26 -1.04
C GLU A 53 8.94 9.40 0.23
N GLN A 54 8.55 8.14 0.04
CA GLN A 54 8.55 7.15 1.10
C GLN A 54 8.59 5.75 0.50
N THR A 55 9.31 4.83 1.15
CA THR A 55 9.34 3.41 0.77
C THR A 55 9.04 2.56 1.98
N PHE A 56 8.10 1.64 1.86
CA PHE A 56 7.77 0.68 2.93
C PHE A 56 7.09 -0.57 2.36
N ASP A 57 7.05 -1.61 3.20
CA ASP A 57 6.31 -2.83 2.95
C ASP A 57 4.80 -2.53 3.01
N VAL A 58 4.11 -2.70 1.90
CA VAL A 58 2.65 -2.62 1.85
C VAL A 58 1.98 -3.95 2.19
N PHE A 59 2.74 -5.04 2.12
CA PHE A 59 2.34 -6.37 2.56
C PHE A 59 3.55 -7.20 2.98
N ASN A 60 3.44 -7.87 4.13
CA ASN A 60 4.33 -8.93 4.56
C ASN A 60 3.57 -9.89 5.51
N ILE A 61 4.20 -11.02 5.89
CA ILE A 61 3.57 -12.04 6.74
C ILE A 61 3.07 -11.50 8.09
N THR A 62 3.75 -10.50 8.66
CA THR A 62 3.34 -9.91 9.95
C THR A 62 2.08 -9.06 9.85
N MET A 63 1.75 -8.60 8.64
CA MET A 63 0.55 -7.82 8.34
C MET A 63 -0.63 -8.68 7.88
N ALA A 64 -0.40 -9.94 7.50
CA ALA A 64 -1.44 -10.79 6.91
C ALA A 64 -2.68 -10.92 7.80
N SER A 65 -2.52 -10.99 9.12
CA SER A 65 -3.62 -11.04 10.08
C SER A 65 -4.45 -9.75 10.10
N ALA A 66 -3.82 -8.59 9.90
CA ALA A 66 -4.51 -7.29 9.87
C ALA A 66 -5.26 -7.05 8.56
N CYS A 67 -4.85 -7.73 7.47
CA CYS A 67 -5.59 -7.74 6.21
C CYS A 67 -6.73 -8.76 6.18
N ASN A 68 -6.74 -9.70 7.14
CA ASN A 68 -7.74 -10.75 7.22
C ASN A 68 -9.00 -10.23 7.92
N HIS A 69 -10.14 -10.35 7.25
CA HIS A 69 -11.44 -9.97 7.81
C HIS A 69 -12.43 -11.14 7.90
N GLY A 70 -11.92 -12.38 7.89
CA GLY A 70 -12.68 -13.58 8.27
C GLY A 70 -13.20 -14.43 7.10
N PHE A 71 -12.81 -14.14 5.86
CA PHE A 71 -13.23 -14.89 4.67
C PHE A 71 -12.00 -15.27 3.83
N SER A 72 -11.89 -16.55 3.42
CA SER A 72 -10.64 -17.09 2.85
C SER A 72 -10.18 -16.41 1.56
N ASP A 73 -11.09 -15.82 0.79
CA ASP A 73 -10.81 -15.41 -0.58
C ASP A 73 -10.97 -13.90 -0.81
N THR A 74 -11.23 -13.13 0.25
CA THR A 74 -11.50 -11.68 0.12
C THR A 74 -10.62 -10.81 1.00
N ASN A 75 -9.59 -11.37 1.65
CA ASN A 75 -8.63 -10.59 2.46
C ASN A 75 -8.07 -9.40 1.68
N THR A 76 -8.08 -8.22 2.30
CA THR A 76 -7.65 -6.97 1.66
C THR A 76 -6.72 -6.20 2.57
N CYS A 77 -5.59 -5.76 2.04
CA CYS A 77 -4.70 -4.81 2.70
C CYS A 77 -4.96 -3.43 2.10
N ASN A 78 -5.63 -2.56 2.84
CA ASN A 78 -6.00 -1.23 2.34
C ASN A 78 -5.05 -0.17 2.87
N TRP A 79 -4.45 0.58 1.95
CA TRP A 79 -3.60 1.73 2.22
C TRP A 79 -4.22 3.01 1.64
N ALA A 80 -4.21 4.09 2.42
CA ALA A 80 -4.57 5.42 1.95
C ALA A 80 -3.34 6.32 1.96
N VAL A 81 -3.06 6.93 0.80
CA VAL A 81 -2.02 7.94 0.62
C VAL A 81 -2.65 9.31 0.78
N LYS A 82 -2.19 10.07 1.77
CA LYS A 82 -2.71 11.41 2.09
C LYS A 82 -1.62 12.47 2.02
N GLN A 83 -2.01 13.72 2.18
CA GLN A 83 -1.07 14.84 2.12
C GLN A 83 0.02 14.77 3.18
N ASP A 84 -0.33 14.26 4.36
CA ASP A 84 0.49 14.22 5.55
C ASP A 84 1.11 12.84 5.83
N GLY A 85 0.75 11.80 5.07
CA GLY A 85 1.35 10.48 5.22
C GLY A 85 0.46 9.33 4.74
N PHE A 86 0.74 8.16 5.29
CA PHE A 86 0.20 6.88 4.86
C PHE A 86 -0.58 6.23 5.99
N TYR A 87 -1.75 5.71 5.65
CA TYR A 87 -2.68 5.12 6.61
C TYR A 87 -3.01 3.70 6.20
N PHE A 88 -2.94 2.79 7.16
CA PHE A 88 -3.41 1.41 7.01
C PHE A 88 -4.81 1.29 7.59
N PHE A 89 -5.69 0.55 6.91
CA PHE A 89 -7.04 0.31 7.41
C PHE A 89 -7.05 -0.88 8.37
N ASP A 90 -7.39 -0.62 9.63
CA ASP A 90 -7.65 -1.66 10.61
C ASP A 90 -9.09 -2.15 10.44
N HIS A 91 -9.24 -3.39 9.95
CA HIS A 91 -10.54 -4.02 9.73
C HIS A 91 -11.26 -4.40 11.03
N GLN A 92 -10.54 -4.65 12.14
CA GLN A 92 -11.15 -4.99 13.43
C GLN A 92 -11.81 -3.77 14.05
N GLN A 93 -11.12 -2.62 13.97
CA GLN A 93 -11.60 -1.35 14.52
C GLN A 93 -12.38 -0.50 13.51
N SER A 94 -12.39 -0.89 12.24
CA SER A 94 -13.01 -0.15 11.13
C SER A 94 -12.51 1.29 11.02
N MET A 95 -11.19 1.50 11.12
CA MET A 95 -10.59 2.84 11.09
C MET A 95 -9.26 2.91 10.35
N TRP A 96 -8.93 4.11 9.87
CA TRP A 96 -7.64 4.41 9.25
C TRP A 96 -6.61 4.81 10.31
N LEU A 97 -5.55 4.04 10.45
CA LEU A 97 -4.45 4.28 11.37
C LEU A 97 -3.23 4.79 10.62
N LYS A 98 -2.71 5.97 10.99
CA LYS A 98 -1.49 6.52 10.39
C LYS A 98 -0.30 5.62 10.75
N GLN A 99 0.48 5.21 9.75
CA GLN A 99 1.66 4.37 9.93
C GLN A 99 2.95 5.12 9.63
N TYR A 100 2.94 5.96 8.59
CA TYR A 100 4.15 6.65 8.12
C TYR A 100 3.84 8.09 7.76
N ASP A 101 4.81 8.96 7.98
CA ASP A 101 4.87 10.29 7.39
C ASP A 101 5.60 10.23 6.04
N TRP A 102 5.54 11.31 5.27
CA TRP A 102 6.40 11.50 4.10
C TRP A 102 7.83 11.88 4.52
N ASN A 103 8.84 11.39 3.81
CA ASN A 103 10.22 11.87 3.95
C ASN A 103 10.52 12.95 2.91
N GLN A 104 11.38 13.91 3.25
CA GLN A 104 11.97 14.80 2.25
C GLN A 104 12.99 14.03 1.42
N LYS A 105 13.09 14.36 0.14
CA LYS A 105 14.14 13.86 -0.75
C LYS A 105 15.50 14.52 -0.47
#